data_AF-A0A9D1CJ24-F1
#
_entry.id   AF-A0A9D1CJ24-F1
#
_cell.length_a   1.000
_cell.length_b   1.000
_cell.length_c   1.000
_cell.angle_alpha   90.00
_cell.angle_beta   90.00
_cell.angle_gamma   90.00
#
_symmetry.space_group_name_H-M   'P 1'
#
loop_
_entity.id
_entity.type
_entity.pdbx_description
1 polymer ?
#
loop_
_entity_poly.entity_id
_entity_poly.type
_entity_poly.pdbx_seq_one_letter_code
_entity_poly.pdbx_strand_id
1 'polypeptide(L)' 'MQASAAPGTVCVWVPKSGARYHQTSDCSGMQNPAQVTLEEALAQGYTPCQRCQPPAEAAQASE' A
#
# COMPACT_ATOMS: atom_id res chain seq x y z
N MET A 1 0.02 10.14 -22.55
CA MET A 1 0.42 9.12 -21.57
C MET A 1 0.32 9.80 -20.20
N GLN A 2 -0.75 9.56 -19.44
CA GLN A 2 -1.03 10.30 -18.20
C GLN A 2 -0.67 9.42 -16.99
N ALA A 3 0.39 9.78 -16.26
CA ALA A 3 0.62 9.34 -14.89
C ALA A 3 0.20 10.50 -13.98
N SER A 4 -1.11 10.71 -13.86
CA SER A 4 -1.68 11.69 -12.95
C SER A 4 -1.72 11.06 -11.56
N ALA A 5 -0.66 11.26 -10.77
CA ALA A 5 -0.69 10.98 -9.35
C ALA A 5 -1.72 11.92 -8.70
N ALA A 6 -2.94 11.41 -8.51
CA ALA A 6 -4.06 12.18 -8.01
C ALA A 6 -3.87 12.52 -6.52
N PRO A 7 -4.22 13.74 -6.09
CA PRO A 7 -4.19 14.13 -4.68
C PRO A 7 -5.29 13.38 -3.93
N GLY A 8 -4.90 12.42 -3.09
CA GLY A 8 -5.82 11.54 -2.32
C GLY A 8 -5.49 10.05 -2.39
N THR A 9 -4.46 9.65 -3.13
CA THR A 9 -4.11 8.23 -3.27
C THR A 9 -3.43 7.70 -2.01
N VAL A 10 -4.03 6.70 -1.37
CA VAL A 10 -3.45 6.01 -0.22
C VAL A 10 -2.24 5.19 -0.68
N CYS A 11 -1.05 5.54 -0.19
CA CYS A 11 0.18 4.81 -0.48
C CYS A 11 0.43 3.72 0.58
N VAL A 12 0.79 2.53 0.11
CA VAL A 12 1.14 1.38 0.95
C VAL A 12 2.55 0.89 0.65
N TRP A 13 3.13 0.16 1.59
CA TRP A 13 4.48 -0.36 1.53
C TRP A 13 4.46 -1.85 1.23
N VAL A 14 5.12 -2.28 0.17
CA VAL A 14 5.24 -3.69 -0.23
C VAL A 14 6.70 -4.13 -0.03
N PRO A 15 6.96 -5.13 0.82
CA PRO A 15 8.30 -5.70 0.99
C PRO A 15 8.67 -6.53 -0.25
N LYS A 16 9.97 -6.60 -0.56
CA LYS A 16 10.48 -7.50 -1.61
C LYS A 16 10.21 -8.98 -1.34
N SER A 17 10.10 -9.37 -0.07
CA SER A 17 10.02 -10.78 0.35
C SER A 17 8.61 -11.23 0.75
N GLY A 18 7.56 -10.66 0.15
CA GLY A 18 6.20 -11.09 0.48
C GLY A 18 5.14 -10.62 -0.52
N ALA A 19 3.95 -11.21 -0.41
CA ALA A 19 2.76 -10.84 -1.16
C ALA A 19 1.79 -9.99 -0.32
N ARG A 20 2.29 -9.30 0.70
CA ARG A 20 1.48 -8.46 1.60
C ARG A 20 1.85 -7.00 1.48
N TYR A 21 0.87 -6.11 1.50
CA TYR A 21 1.10 -4.68 1.64
C TYR A 21 0.91 -4.22 3.10
N HIS A 22 1.59 -3.16 3.46
CA HIS A 22 1.72 -2.65 4.82
C HIS A 22 1.39 -1.15 4.85
N GLN A 23 0.81 -0.68 5.95
CA GLN A 23 0.59 0.77 6.15
C GLN A 23 1.88 1.49 6.58
N THR A 24 2.78 0.77 7.25
CA THR A 24 4.00 1.33 7.84
C THR A 24 5.22 0.52 7.44
N SER A 25 6.36 1.19 7.34
CA SER A 25 7.66 0.58 7.03
C SER A 25 8.28 -0.18 8.22
N ASP A 26 7.69 -0.08 9.41
CA ASP A 26 8.22 -0.65 10.66
C ASP A 26 7.72 -2.08 10.94
N CYS A 27 6.79 -2.59 10.13
CA CYS A 27 6.20 -3.92 10.31
C CYS A 27 7.28 -5.03 10.18
N SER A 28 7.67 -5.68 11.29
CA SER A 28 8.59 -6.84 11.33
C SER A 28 10.02 -6.59 10.80
N GLY A 29 10.54 -5.36 10.89
CA GLY A 29 11.91 -5.07 10.47
C GLY A 29 12.12 -5.19 8.94
N MET A 30 11.15 -4.69 8.16
CA MET A 30 11.25 -4.66 6.71
C MET A 30 12.52 -3.95 6.25
N GLN A 31 13.19 -4.55 5.27
CA GLN A 31 14.38 -3.98 4.63
C GLN A 31 14.02 -3.56 3.22
N ASN A 32 14.11 -2.25 2.95
CA ASN A 32 13.81 -1.63 1.65
C ASN A 32 12.41 -1.97 1.10
N PRO A 33 11.32 -1.62 1.81
CA PRO A 33 9.99 -1.73 1.23
C PRO A 33 9.82 -0.76 0.06
N ALA A 34 9.09 -1.19 -0.97
CA ALA A 34 8.70 -0.34 -2.09
C ALA A 34 7.38 0.35 -1.76
N GLN A 35 7.31 1.66 -1.96
CA GLN A 35 6.05 2.40 -1.81
C GLN A 35 5.28 2.32 -3.14
N VAL A 36 4.05 1.83 -3.08
CA VAL A 36 3.13 1.73 -4.22
C VAL A 36 1.76 2.26 -3.82
N THR A 37 0.89 2.52 -4.78
CA THR A 37 -0.50 2.89 -4.50
C THR A 37 -1.26 1.67 -3.99
N LEU A 38 -2.23 1.88 -3.09
CA LEU A 38 -3.09 0.80 -2.61
C LEU A 38 -3.84 0.13 -3.78
N GLU A 39 -4.30 0.91 -4.75
CA GLU A 39 -4.94 0.40 -5.97
C GLU A 39 -4.01 -0.53 -6.77
N GLU A 40 -2.75 -0.13 -7.00
CA GLU A 40 -1.78 -1.03 -7.66
C GLU A 40 -1.49 -2.28 -6.82
N ALA A 41 -1.41 -2.15 -5.49
CA ALA A 41 -1.20 -3.29 -4.62
C ALA A 41 -2.36 -4.30 -4.75
N LEU A 42 -3.60 -3.82 -4.73
CA LEU A 42 -4.79 -4.66 -4.90
C LEU A 42 -4.88 -5.23 -6.32
N ALA A 43 -4.59 -4.42 -7.34
CA ALA A 43 -4.59 -4.84 -8.74
C ALA A 43 -3.55 -5.93 -9.03
N GLN A 44 -2.41 -5.90 -8.34
CA GLN A 44 -1.39 -6.96 -8.39
C GLN A 44 -1.74 -8.18 -7.51
N GLY A 45 -2.84 -8.14 -6.75
CA GLY A 45 -3.27 -9.24 -5.89
C GLY A 45 -2.50 -9.34 -4.56
N TYR A 46 -1.87 -8.25 -4.12
CA TYR A 46 -1.28 -8.20 -2.78
C TYR A 46 -2.38 -8.21 -1.71
N THR A 47 -2.05 -8.79 -0.57
CA THR A 47 -2.99 -8.96 0.55
C THR A 47 -2.66 -8.01 1.71
N PRO A 48 -3.65 -7.54 2.49
CA PRO A 48 -3.37 -6.66 3.62
C PRO A 48 -2.59 -7.40 4.72
N CYS A 49 -1.59 -6.73 5.30
CA CYS A 49 -0.94 -7.24 6.50
C CYS A 49 -1.89 -7.12 7.70
N GLN A 50 -2.39 -8.25 8.21
CA GLN A 50 -3.29 -8.30 9.38
C GLN A 50 -2.74 -7.55 10.61
N ARG A 51 -1.42 -7.53 10.80
CA ARG A 51 -0.78 -6.86 11.93
C ARG A 51 -0.70 -5.35 11.78
N CYS A 52 -0.52 -4.89 10.55
CA CYS A 52 -0.40 -3.47 10.25
C CYS A 52 -1.75 -2.84 9.87
N GLN A 53 -2.82 -3.65 9.79
CA GLN A 53 -4.20 -3.26 9.45
C GLN A 53 -4.28 -2.13 8.42
N PRO A 54 -3.64 -2.28 7.24
CA PRO A 54 -3.66 -1.23 6.24
C PRO A 54 -5.09 -1.07 5.69
N PRO A 55 -5.44 0.16 5.25
CA PRO A 55 -6.71 0.39 4.56
C PRO A 55 -6.82 -0.54 3.35
N ALA A 56 -7.97 -1.20 3.22
CA ALA A 56 -8.27 -2.11 2.11
C ALA A 56 -8.92 -1.40 0.92
N GLU A 57 -9.44 -0.19 1.14
CA GLU A 57 -9.90 0.72 0.10
C GLU A 57 -9.15 2.04 0.26
N ALA A 58 -8.84 2.69 -0.85
CA ALA A 58 -8.37 4.07 -0.83
C ALA A 58 -9.58 4.91 -0.40
N ALA A 59 -9.81 4.97 0.92
CA ALA A 59 -10.92 5.68 1.53
C ALA A 59 -10.74 7.18 1.28
N GLN A 60 -11.14 7.59 0.09
CA GLN A 60 -11.96 8.74 -0.23
C GLN A 60 -11.81 9.90 0.76
N ALA A 61 -11.08 10.92 0.30
CA ALA A 61 -11.23 12.28 0.77
C ALA A 61 -12.69 12.71 0.59
N SER A 62 -13.49 12.54 1.64
CA SER A 62 -14.75 13.21 1.83
C SER A 62 -14.96 13.31 3.33
N GLU A 63 -14.43 14.38 3.89
CA GLU A 63 -15.00 15.20 4.97
C GLU A 63 -14.21 16.51 5.06
#